data_AF-A0A7R7HVP9-F1
#
_entry.id   AF-A0A7R7HVP9-F1
#
_cell.length_a   1.000
_cell.length_b   1.000
_cell.length_c   1.000
_cell.angle_alpha   90.00
_cell.angle_beta   90.00
_cell.angle_gamma   90.00
#
_symmetry.space_group_name_H-M   'P 1'
#
loop_
_entity.id
_entity.type
_entity.pdbx_description
1 polymer ?
#
loop_
_entity_poly.entity_id
_entity_poly.type
_entity_poly.pdbx_seq_one_letter_code
_entity_poly.pdbx_strand_id
1 'polypeptide(L)' 'MVPASGHLKAGPGVRADLLGTRTAPNGKHVATYHGWPLYVFIGDDKPYKATGQGEVTDGGAWYVLNPAGDVVTTGGKHS' A
#
# COMPACT_ATOMS: atom_id res chain seq x y z
N MET A 1 9.43 2.62 -3.49
CA MET A 1 10.34 1.66 -4.14
C MET A 1 11.16 0.98 -3.06
N VAL A 2 11.51 -0.29 -3.25
CA VAL A 2 12.30 -1.09 -2.31
C VAL A 2 13.64 -1.45 -2.96
N PRO A 3 14.75 -1.52 -2.21
CA PRO A 3 16.00 -2.09 -2.74
C PRO A 3 15.79 -3.53 -3.22
N ALA A 4 16.49 -3.95 -4.29
CA ALA A 4 16.34 -5.29 -4.87
C ALA A 4 16.66 -6.44 -3.89
N SER A 5 17.48 -6.17 -2.86
CA SER A 5 17.87 -7.10 -1.80
C SER A 5 17.24 -6.76 -0.43
N GLY A 6 16.30 -5.81 -0.38
CA GLY A 6 15.66 -5.40 0.86
C GLY A 6 14.62 -6.43 1.32
N HIS A 7 14.81 -7.01 2.51
CA HIS A 7 13.78 -7.80 3.16
C HIS A 7 12.71 -6.88 3.74
N LEU A 8 11.45 -7.04 3.30
CA LEU A 8 10.32 -6.36 3.92
C LEU A 8 10.10 -6.92 5.32
N LYS A 9 9.95 -6.03 6.31
CA LYS A 9 9.66 -6.39 7.69
C LYS A 9 8.23 -6.01 8.03
N ALA A 10 7.45 -6.98 8.49
CA ALA A 10 6.11 -6.71 9.02
C ALA A 10 6.18 -5.88 10.30
N GLY A 11 5.37 -4.81 10.34
CA GLY A 11 5.06 -4.06 11.55
C GLY A 11 3.85 -4.66 12.29
N PRO A 12 3.46 -4.08 13.44
CA PRO A 12 2.24 -4.50 14.15
C PRO A 12 1.01 -4.52 13.23
N GLY A 13 0.22 -5.60 13.29
CA GLY A 13 -0.98 -5.77 12.48
C GLY A 13 -0.74 -6.14 11.01
N VAL A 14 0.51 -6.18 10.53
CA VAL A 14 0.86 -6.60 9.17
C VAL A 14 1.17 -8.10 9.16
N ARG A 15 0.57 -8.82 8.22
CA ARG A 15 0.81 -10.25 8.01
C ARG A 15 2.05 -10.44 7.12
N ALA A 16 3.10 -11.07 7.67
CA ALA A 16 4.37 -11.22 6.98
C ALA A 16 4.28 -12.10 5.71
N ASP A 17 3.39 -13.10 5.72
CA ASP A 17 3.09 -13.99 4.60
C ASP A 17 2.44 -13.27 3.40
N LEU A 18 1.88 -12.08 3.62
CA LEU A 18 1.29 -11.26 2.56
C LEU A 18 2.28 -10.26 1.96
N LEU A 19 3.44 -10.04 2.58
CA LEU A 19 4.46 -9.12 2.06
C LEU A 19 5.19 -9.75 0.87
N GLY A 20 5.37 -8.95 -0.18
CA GLY A 20 6.13 -9.36 -1.35
C GLY A 20 6.78 -8.19 -2.05
N THR A 21 7.46 -8.48 -3.15
CA THR A 21 7.95 -7.45 -4.07
C THR A 21 7.59 -7.83 -5.49
N ARG A 22 7.50 -6.82 -6.37
CA ARG A 22 7.31 -7.01 -7.81
C ARG A 22 8.25 -6.08 -8.56
N THR A 23 8.80 -6.55 -9.68
CA THR A 23 9.53 -5.70 -10.62
C THR A 23 8.54 -4.87 -11.43
N ALA A 24 8.66 -3.55 -11.33
CA ALA A 24 7.91 -2.60 -12.14
C ALA A 24 8.49 -2.52 -13.56
N PRO A 25 7.74 -2.03 -14.57
CA PRO A 25 8.22 -1.93 -15.96
C PRO A 25 9.52 -1.12 -16.12
N ASN A 26 9.80 -0.19 -15.20
CA ASN A 26 11.02 0.60 -15.18
C ASN A 26 12.21 -0.11 -14.48
N GLY A 27 12.10 -1.41 -14.21
CA GLY A 27 13.14 -2.22 -13.56
C GLY A 27 13.27 -2.04 -12.05
N LYS A 28 12.49 -1.14 -11.43
CA LYS A 28 12.53 -0.91 -9.97
C LYS A 28 11.64 -1.92 -9.24
N HIS A 29 11.99 -2.26 -8.00
CA HIS A 29 11.17 -3.11 -7.16
C HIS A 29 10.14 -2.28 -6.38
N VAL A 30 8.87 -2.69 -6.45
CA VAL A 30 7.79 -2.16 -5.62
C VAL A 30 7.45 -3.16 -4.52
N ALA A 31 7.16 -2.66 -3.32
CA ALA A 31 6.58 -3.49 -2.27
C ALA A 31 5.16 -3.89 -2.68
N THR A 32 4.77 -5.10 -2.33
CA THR A 32 3.40 -5.57 -2.47
C THR A 32 2.86 -6.06 -1.14
N TYR A 33 1.54 -5.97 -0.97
CA TYR A 33 0.80 -6.64 0.09
C TYR A 33 -0.34 -7.42 -0.53
N HIS A 34 -0.36 -8.72 -0.32
CA HIS A 34 -1.31 -9.63 -0.96
C HIS A 34 -1.37 -9.44 -2.50
N GLY A 35 -0.20 -9.21 -3.11
CA GLY A 35 -0.04 -8.98 -4.55
C GLY A 35 -0.32 -7.54 -5.04
N TRP A 36 -0.94 -6.68 -4.23
CA TRP A 36 -1.21 -5.30 -4.59
C TRP A 36 0.03 -4.42 -4.43
N PRO A 37 0.41 -3.61 -5.43
CA PRO A 37 1.54 -2.70 -5.32
C PRO A 37 1.22 -1.56 -4.33
N LEU A 38 2.15 -1.30 -3.41
CA LEU A 38 2.00 -0.26 -2.39
C LEU A 38 2.71 1.03 -2.81
N TYR A 39 2.01 2.15 -2.65
CA TYR A 39 2.52 3.50 -2.89
C TYR A 39 2.16 4.42 -1.72
N VAL A 40 2.99 5.43 -1.50
CA VAL A 40 2.71 6.48 -0.52
C VAL A 40 1.80 7.50 -1.19
N PHE A 41 0.67 7.80 -0.57
CA PHE A 41 -0.18 8.90 -0.99
C PHE A 41 0.41 10.21 -0.45
N ILE A 42 0.54 11.23 -1.30
CA ILE A 42 1.22 12.47 -0.93
C ILE A 42 0.50 13.26 0.17
N GLY A 43 -0.81 13.06 0.32
CA GLY A 43 -1.61 13.67 1.40
C GLY A 43 -1.51 12.97 2.75
N ASP A 44 -0.90 11.78 2.84
CA ASP A 44 -0.72 11.05 4.10
C ASP A 44 0.55 11.52 4.83
N ASP A 45 0.52 12.79 5.26
CA ASP A 45 1.65 13.52 5.85
C ASP A 45 1.91 13.17 7.33
N LYS A 46 1.00 12.43 7.96
CA LYS A 46 1.03 12.08 9.39
C LYS A 46 0.69 10.61 9.60
N PRO A 47 1.21 9.99 10.68
CA PRO A 47 0.79 8.65 11.09
C PRO A 47 -0.73 8.54 11.20
N TYR A 48 -1.26 7.39 10.79
CA TYR A 48 -2.69 7.06 10.83
C TYR A 48 -3.59 7.88 9.90
N LYS A 49 -3.02 8.65 8.97
CA LYS A 49 -3.77 9.25 7.86
C LYS A 49 -3.89 8.27 6.70
N ALA A 50 -5.10 8.22 6.15
CA ALA A 50 -5.49 7.45 4.98
C ALA A 50 -6.35 8.35 4.08
N THR A 51 -5.87 9.56 3.83
CA THR A 51 -6.56 10.62 3.08
C THR A 51 -6.70 10.29 1.60
N GLY A 52 -5.87 9.38 1.08
CA GLY A 52 -6.02 8.87 -0.28
C GLY A 52 -7.22 7.93 -0.47
N GLN A 53 -7.85 7.43 0.59
CA GLN A 53 -8.94 6.46 0.46
C GLN A 53 -10.12 7.03 -0.35
N GLY A 54 -10.42 6.41 -1.49
CA GLY A 54 -11.52 6.82 -2.37
C GLY A 54 -11.21 8.02 -3.27
N GLU A 55 -10.01 8.57 -3.20
CA GLU A 55 -9.57 9.67 -4.07
C GLU A 55 -9.28 9.16 -5.49
N VAL A 56 -9.65 9.94 -6.50
CA VAL A 56 -9.33 9.66 -7.90
C VAL A 56 -8.38 10.73 -8.39
N THR A 57 -7.19 10.31 -8.82
CA THR A 57 -6.19 11.20 -9.44
C THR A 57 -5.95 10.79 -10.88
N ASP A 58 -5.09 11.52 -11.59
CA ASP A 58 -4.71 11.21 -12.99
C ASP A 58 -4.10 9.81 -13.16
N GLY A 59 -3.68 9.16 -12.07
CA GLY A 59 -3.17 7.79 -12.03
C GLY A 59 -4.21 6.71 -11.70
N GLY A 60 -5.47 7.08 -11.45
CA GLY A 60 -6.55 6.18 -11.05
C GLY A 60 -7.06 6.39 -9.62
N ALA A 61 -7.89 5.45 -9.16
CA ALA A 61 -8.46 5.47 -7.82
C ALA A 61 -7.49 4.92 -6.77
N TRP A 62 -7.45 5.57 -5.61
CA TRP A 62 -6.65 5.18 -4.46
C TRP A 62 -7.50 4.43 -3.45
N TYR A 63 -6.97 3.30 -2.98
CA TYR A 63 -7.61 2.48 -1.97
C TYR A 63 -6.61 2.01 -0.92
N VAL A 64 -7.04 1.98 0.34
CA VAL A 64 -6.30 1.32 1.41
C VAL A 64 -6.61 -0.17 1.43
N LEU A 65 -5.64 -0.94 1.93
CA LEU A 65 -5.83 -2.36 2.22
C LEU A 65 -6.05 -2.55 3.72
N ASN A 66 -6.94 -3.46 4.09
CA ASN A 66 -7.08 -3.91 5.47
C ASN A 66 -5.90 -4.86 5.85
N PRO A 67 -5.75 -5.23 7.13
CA PRO A 67 -4.73 -6.20 7.56
C PRO A 67 -4.81 -7.58 6.88
N ALA A 68 -5.98 -7.98 6.39
CA ALA A 68 -6.15 -9.22 5.63
C ALA A 68 -5.67 -9.11 4.17
N GLY A 69 -5.32 -7.91 3.72
CA GLY A 69 -4.88 -7.64 2.35
C GLY A 69 -6.02 -7.39 1.37
N ASP A 70 -7.23 -7.12 1.87
CA ASP A 70 -8.39 -6.79 1.04
C ASP A 70 -8.48 -5.28 0.83
N VAL A 71 -8.90 -4.91 -0.38
CA VAL A 71 -9.24 -3.53 -0.72
C VAL A 71 -10.42 -3.07 0.12
N VAL A 72 -10.27 -1.94 0.81
CA VAL A 72 -11.39 -1.30 1.51
C VAL A 72 -12.22 -0.56 0.47
N THR A 73 -13.40 -1.08 0.14
CA THR A 73 -14.28 -0.53 -0.91
C THR A 73 -15.36 0.41 -0.37
N THR A 74 -15.56 0.46 0.94
CA THR A 74 -16.50 1.40 1.58
C THR A 74 -15.72 2.60 2.09
N GLY A 75 -16.22 3.82 1.83
CA GLY A 75 -15.69 5.07 2.37
C GLY A 75 -15.90 5.21 3.88
N GLY A 76 -15.48 4.21 4.65
CA GLY A 76 -15.45 4.28 6.10
C GLY A 76 -14.44 5.33 6.48
N LYS A 77 -14.91 6.51 6.90
CA LYS A 77 -14.06 7.46 7.61
C LYS A 77 -13.41 6.69 8.76
N HIS A 78 -12.09 6.61 8.76
CA HIS A 78 -11.34 6.23 9.93
C HIS A 78 -11.64 7.31 10.99
N SER A 79 -12.62 7.03 11.86
CA SER A 79 -12.93 7.79 13.07
C SER A 79 -12.03 7.36 14.21
#